data_AF-A0AAW9SZR6-F1
#
_entry.id   AF-A0AAW9SZR6-F1
#
_cell.length_a   1.000
_cell.length_b   1.000
_cell.length_c   1.000
_cell.angle_alpha   90.00
_cell.angle_beta   90.00
_cell.angle_gamma   90.00
#
_symmetry.space_group_name_H-M   'P 1'
#
loop_
_entity.id
_entity.type
_entity.pdbx_description
1 polymer ?
#
loop_
_entity_poly.entity_id
_entity_poly.type
_entity_poly.pdbx_seq_one_letter_code
_entity_poly.pdbx_strand_id
1 'polypeptide(L)' 'MYTAFVIDAYSRRILGWALSDSMRTEALPLQAPNQAIVCAEETTGLIHHLDHG' A
#
# COMPACT_ATOMS: atom_id res chain seq x y z
N MET A 1 -7.65 -5.12 -14.80
CA MET A 1 -8.02 -4.38 -13.59
C MET A 1 -7.34 -5.04 -12.41
N TYR A 2 -6.46 -4.31 -11.76
CA TYR A 2 -5.60 -4.77 -10.68
C TYR A 2 -5.76 -3.81 -9.51
N THR A 3 -5.77 -4.35 -8.30
CA THR A 3 -5.92 -3.57 -7.07
C THR A 3 -4.78 -3.92 -6.12
N ALA A 4 -4.16 -2.92 -5.53
CA ALA A 4 -3.17 -3.05 -4.46
C ALA A 4 -3.75 -2.50 -3.17
N PHE A 5 -3.44 -3.15 -2.04
CA PHE A 5 -3.82 -2.73 -0.70
C PHE A 5 -2.60 -2.67 0.20
N VAL A 6 -2.55 -1.66 1.07
CA VAL A 6 -1.63 -1.60 2.20
C VAL A 6 -2.45 -1.75 3.47
N ILE A 7 -2.08 -2.74 4.29
CA ILE A 7 -2.78 -3.06 5.53
C ILE A 7 -1.85 -2.89 6.72
N ASP A 8 -2.41 -2.46 7.84
CA ASP A 8 -1.75 -2.61 9.14
C ASP A 8 -1.91 -4.07 9.61
N ALA A 9 -0.80 -4.78 9.80
CA ALA A 9 -0.82 -6.20 10.14
C ALA A 9 -1.42 -6.46 11.54
N TYR A 10 -1.31 -5.51 12.46
CA TYR A 10 -1.79 -5.64 13.84
C TYR A 10 -3.30 -5.41 13.97
N SER A 11 -3.79 -4.27 13.51
CA SER A 11 -5.20 -3.84 13.61
C SER A 11 -6.07 -4.26 12.43
N ARG A 12 -5.46 -4.79 11.35
CA ARG A 12 -6.12 -5.18 10.09
C ARG A 12 -6.86 -4.03 9.39
N ARG A 13 -6.48 -2.78 9.69
CA ARG A 13 -7.01 -1.60 9.02
C ARG A 13 -6.36 -1.45 7.65
N ILE A 14 -7.15 -1.04 6.65
CA ILE A 14 -6.62 -0.64 5.34
C ILE A 14 -6.08 0.78 5.47
N LEU A 15 -4.78 0.94 5.25
CA LEU A 15 -4.10 2.23 5.33
C LEU A 15 -3.98 2.91 3.96
N GLY A 16 -4.02 2.14 2.88
CA GLY A 16 -3.99 2.68 1.52
C GLY A 16 -4.43 1.65 0.48
N TRP A 17 -4.88 2.13 -0.67
CA TRP A 17 -5.26 1.29 -1.80
C TRP A 17 -5.02 2.00 -3.13
N ALA A 18 -4.82 1.22 -4.19
CA ALA A 18 -4.67 1.74 -5.54
C ALA A 18 -5.36 0.81 -6.52
N LEU A 19 -6.00 1.39 -7.54
CA LEU A 19 -6.66 0.66 -8.61
C LEU A 19 -6.06 1.06 -9.95
N SER A 20 -5.73 0.09 -10.79
CA SER A 20 -5.27 0.34 -12.15
C SER A 20 -5.95 -0.60 -13.14
N ASP A 21 -6.16 -0.11 -14.35
CA ASP A 21 -6.67 -0.89 -15.48
C ASP A 21 -5.60 -1.83 -16.06
N SER A 22 -4.31 -1.52 -15.86
CA SER A 22 -3.16 -2.25 -16.39
C SER A 22 -2.13 -2.63 -15.31
N MET A 23 -1.42 -3.73 -15.53
CA MET A 23 -0.38 -4.26 -14.63
C MET A 23 0.95 -3.49 -14.74
N ARG A 24 0.94 -2.27 -15.29
CA ARG A 24 2.15 -1.47 -15.44
C ARG A 24 2.57 -0.95 -14.07
N THR A 25 3.83 -1.22 -13.74
CA THR A 25 4.55 -0.99 -12.48
C THR A 25 4.53 0.45 -11.97
N GLU A 26 3.92 1.37 -12.73
CA GLU A 26 3.96 2.82 -12.56
C GLU A 26 2.82 3.32 -11.65
N ALA A 27 1.67 2.63 -11.65
CA ALA A 27 0.47 3.11 -10.95
C ALA A 27 0.21 2.43 -9.59
N LEU A 28 0.35 1.11 -9.52
CA LEU A 28 -0.08 0.32 -8.34
C LEU A 28 0.89 0.37 -7.15
N PRO A 29 2.22 0.18 -7.32
CA PRO A 29 3.13 0.07 -6.19
C PRO A 29 3.45 1.39 -5.51
N LEU A 30 3.16 2.53 -6.15
CA LEU A 30 3.51 3.86 -5.61
C LEU A 30 2.33 4.57 -4.96
N GLN A 31 1.11 4.37 -5.45
CA GLN A 31 -0.06 5.10 -4.93
C GLN A 31 -0.54 4.58 -3.58
N ALA A 32 -0.65 3.26 -3.42
CA ALA A 32 -1.14 2.69 -2.16
C ALA A 32 -0.19 2.96 -0.97
N PRO A 33 1.15 2.87 -1.12
CA PRO A 33 2.07 3.21 -0.03
C PRO A 33 2.11 4.70 0.29
N ASN A 34 2.02 5.60 -0.71
CA ASN A 34 1.94 7.04 -0.45
C ASN A 34 0.70 7.40 0.36
N GLN A 35 -0.45 6.79 0.07
CA GLN A 35 -1.66 6.97 0.87
C GLN A 35 -1.47 6.44 2.30
N ALA A 36 -0.84 5.27 2.45
CA ALA A 36 -0.59 4.67 3.74
C ALA A 36 0.36 5.50 4.62
N ILE A 37 1.40 6.10 4.04
CA ILE A 37 2.33 6.99 4.77
C ILE A 37 1.61 8.23 5.30
N VAL A 38 0.70 8.82 4.51
CA VAL A 38 -0.09 9.97 4.95
C VAL A 38 -1.09 9.58 6.07
N CYS A 39 -1.62 8.37 6.03
CA CYS A 39 -2.55 7.87 7.05
C CYS A 39 -1.88 7.31 8.31
N ALA A 40 -0.57 7.01 8.27
CA ALA A 40 0.16 6.51 9.42
C ALA A 40 0.47 7.65 10.41
N GLU A 41 -0.03 7.55 11.63
CA GLU A 41 0.24 8.53 12.71
C GLU A 41 1.71 8.53 13.16
N GLU A 42 2.40 7.38 13.03
CA GLU A 42 3.80 7.19 13.39
C GLU A 42 4.44 6.26 12.35
N THR A 43 5.51 6.70 11.70
CA THR A 43 6.22 5.95 10.64
C THR A 43 7.61 5.49 11.06
N THR A 44 8.01 5.76 12.31
CA THR A 44 9.35 5.42 12.82
C THR A 44 9.42 3.93 13.11
N GLY A 45 10.24 3.21 12.35
CA GLY A 45 10.42 1.76 12.51
C GLY A 45 9.42 0.90 11.71
N LEU A 46 8.64 1.50 10.82
CA LEU A 46 7.73 0.76 9.94
C LEU A 46 8.51 -0.07 8.91
N ILE A 47 8.17 -1.35 8.77
CA ILE A 47 8.73 -2.25 7.74
C ILE A 47 7.67 -2.47 6.67
N HIS A 48 7.96 -2.06 5.45
CA HIS A 48 7.12 -2.33 4.30
C HIS A 48 7.44 -3.72 3.73
N HIS A 49 6.46 -4.62 3.74
CA HIS A 49 6.56 -5.93 3.10
C HIS A 49 5.82 -5.89 1.75
N LEU A 50 6.56 -6.12 0.66
CA LEU A 50 6.00 -6.29 -0.67
C LEU A 50 6.14 -7.76 -1.04
N ASP A 51 5.01 -8.47 -1.11
CA ASP A 51 4.97 -9.84 -1.60
C ASP A 51 5.18 -9.83 -3.11
N HIS A 52 6.31 -10.39 -3.57
CA HIS A 52 6.55 -10.64 -4.98
C HIS A 52 6.27 -12.13 -5.26
N GLY A 53 5.04 -12.42 -5.68
CA GLY A 53 4.64 -13.74 -6.19
C GLY A 53 5.07 -13.95 -7.64
#